data_AF-A0AAE3W031-F1
#
_entry.id   AF-A0AAE3W031-F1
#
_cell.length_a   1.000
_cell.length_b   1.000
_cell.length_c   1.000
_cell.angle_alpha   90.00
_cell.angle_beta   90.00
_cell.angle_gamma   90.00
#
_symmetry.space_group_name_H-M   'P 1'
#
loop_
_entity.id
_entity.type
_entity.pdbx_description
1 polymer ?
#
loop_
_entity_poly.entity_id
_entity_poly.type
_entity_poly.pdbx_seq_one_letter_code
_entity_poly.pdbx_strand_id
1 'polypeptide(L)'
;MHAQHARIVDWGGWATRGAPWLDCGYWLIAAGHHPRAAEQLAGGVAVWRTATRDGADAFATGKAAMWAGIGGDDPDPWTRKLVQASAAWHTYRVSAAS
;
A
#
# COMPACT_ATOMS: atom_id res chain seq x y z
N MET A 1 -18.43 -19.45 -18.85
CA MET A 1 -17.43 -18.79 -17.99
C MET A 1 -18.17 -17.86 -17.03
N HIS A 2 -18.13 -18.11 -15.73
CA HIS A 2 -18.75 -17.21 -14.73
C HIS A 2 -17.74 -16.15 -14.33
N ALA A 3 -18.02 -14.87 -14.62
CA ALA A 3 -17.23 -13.76 -14.10
C ALA A 3 -17.47 -13.65 -12.59
N GLN A 4 -16.42 -13.80 -11.78
CA GLN A 4 -16.50 -13.53 -10.35
C GLN A 4 -16.51 -12.02 -10.14
N HIS A 5 -17.59 -11.50 -9.56
CA HIS A 5 -17.69 -10.10 -9.19
C HIS A 5 -17.50 -9.95 -7.68
N ALA A 6 -16.56 -9.09 -7.29
CA ALA A 6 -16.43 -8.60 -5.93
C ALA A 6 -17.22 -7.29 -5.75
N ARG A 7 -17.72 -7.05 -4.54
CA ARG A 7 -18.39 -5.80 -4.15
C ARG A 7 -17.67 -5.26 -2.92
N ILE A 8 -17.37 -3.96 -2.92
CA ILE A 8 -16.87 -3.24 -1.75
C ILE A 8 -18.10 -2.68 -1.02
N VAL A 9 -18.28 -3.08 0.22
CA VAL A 9 -19.37 -2.64 1.12
C VAL A 9 -18.76 -1.95 2.35
N ASP A 10 -19.59 -1.27 3.14
CA ASP A 10 -19.20 -0.50 4.33
C ASP A 10 -18.36 0.78 4.06
N TRP A 11 -18.97 1.72 3.34
CA TRP A 11 -18.40 3.05 3.05
C TRP A 11 -18.65 4.08 4.17
N GLY A 12 -19.22 3.68 5.31
CA GLY A 12 -19.98 4.56 6.22
C GLY A 12 -19.20 5.59 7.05
N GLY A 13 -17.86 5.61 7.04
CA GLY A 13 -17.11 6.55 7.88
C GLY A 13 -15.66 6.83 7.49
N TRP A 14 -15.05 5.99 6.65
CA TRP A 14 -13.63 6.09 6.27
C TRP A 14 -13.40 6.35 4.78
N ALA A 15 -14.49 6.34 4.00
CA ALA A 15 -14.47 6.66 2.59
C ALA A 15 -14.26 8.15 2.38
N THR A 16 -13.01 8.59 2.36
CA THR A 16 -12.67 9.93 1.90
C THR A 16 -12.50 9.92 0.39
N ARG A 17 -12.69 11.08 -0.26
CA ARG A 17 -12.28 11.27 -1.65
C ARG A 17 -10.75 11.31 -1.69
N GLY A 18 -10.16 10.13 -1.51
CA GLY A 18 -8.74 9.91 -1.46
C GLY A 18 -8.15 10.04 -2.85
N ALA A 19 -6.94 10.53 -2.91
CA ALA A 19 -6.19 10.48 -4.13
C ALA A 19 -5.98 9.00 -4.55
N PRO A 20 -6.27 8.63 -5.81
CA PRO A 20 -6.29 7.23 -6.25
C PRO A 20 -4.93 6.51 -6.11
N TRP A 21 -3.87 7.24 -5.78
CA TRP A 21 -2.54 6.70 -5.48
C TRP A 21 -2.42 6.16 -4.05
N LEU A 22 -3.37 6.40 -3.14
CA LEU A 22 -3.14 6.17 -1.71
C LEU A 22 -3.03 4.68 -1.31
N ASP A 23 -3.56 3.75 -2.11
CA ASP A 23 -3.99 2.46 -1.55
C ASP A 23 -3.48 1.16 -2.19
N CYS A 24 -2.44 1.14 -3.03
CA CYS A 24 -2.15 -0.09 -3.79
C CYS A 24 -0.97 -0.92 -3.29
N GLY A 25 0.13 -0.31 -2.83
CA GLY A 25 1.36 -1.07 -2.52
C GLY A 25 1.28 -1.90 -1.24
N TYR A 26 1.34 -1.24 -0.09
CA TYR A 26 1.41 -1.92 1.21
C TYR A 26 0.10 -2.60 1.63
N TRP A 27 -1.05 -2.17 1.12
CA TRP A 27 -2.32 -2.84 1.41
C TRP A 27 -2.40 -4.24 0.80
N LEU A 28 -1.90 -4.41 -0.42
CA LEU A 28 -1.80 -5.74 -1.03
C LEU A 28 -0.80 -6.61 -0.26
N ILE A 29 0.29 -6.02 0.24
CA ILE A 29 1.27 -6.75 1.07
C ILE A 29 0.65 -7.15 2.42
N ALA A 30 -0.13 -6.28 3.05
CA ALA A 30 -0.88 -6.58 4.28
C ALA A 30 -1.93 -7.69 4.06
N ALA A 31 -2.47 -7.78 2.84
CA ALA A 31 -3.34 -8.88 2.40
C ALA A 31 -2.56 -10.16 2.00
N GLY A 32 -1.23 -10.15 2.06
CA GLY A 32 -0.37 -11.32 1.84
C GLY A 32 0.35 -11.37 0.49
N HIS A 33 0.21 -10.37 -0.37
CA HIS A 33 0.94 -10.33 -1.64
C HIS A 33 2.43 -10.00 -1.43
N HIS A 34 3.29 -10.61 -2.24
CA HIS A 34 4.71 -10.23 -2.28
C HIS A 34 4.89 -8.80 -2.86
N PRO A 35 5.84 -7.98 -2.39
CA PRO A 35 6.02 -6.60 -2.84
C PRO A 35 6.12 -6.42 -4.36
N ARG A 36 6.83 -7.31 -5.05
CA ARG A 36 6.89 -7.33 -6.53
C ARG A 36 5.51 -7.48 -7.18
N ALA A 37 4.68 -8.39 -6.68
CA ALA A 37 3.34 -8.63 -7.22
C ALA A 37 2.41 -7.45 -6.93
N ALA A 38 2.52 -6.86 -5.74
CA ALA A 38 1.78 -5.66 -5.37
C ALA A 38 2.10 -4.48 -6.30
N GLU A 39 3.37 -4.28 -6.66
CA GLU A 39 3.79 -3.26 -7.63
C GLU A 39 3.27 -3.49 -9.04
N GLN A 40 3.28 -4.73 -9.52
CA GLN A 40 2.72 -5.06 -10.83
C GLN A 40 1.22 -4.78 -10.89
N LEU A 41 0.48 -5.12 -9.83
CA LEU A 41 -0.95 -4.83 -9.71
C LEU A 41 -1.21 -3.31 -9.60
N ALA A 42 -0.39 -2.58 -8.85
CA ALA A 42 -0.45 -1.13 -8.76
C ALA A 42 -0.21 -0.46 -10.13
N GLY A 43 0.67 -1.02 -10.97
CA GLY A 43 0.88 -0.58 -12.36
C GLY A 43 -0.37 -0.69 -13.25
N GLY A 44 -1.40 -1.43 -12.84
CA GLY A 44 -2.71 -1.44 -13.48
C GLY A 44 -3.50 -0.14 -13.28
N VAL A 45 -3.18 0.65 -12.24
CA VAL A 45 -3.89 1.88 -11.88
C VAL A 45 -3.27 3.07 -12.61
N ALA A 46 -4.12 3.85 -13.29
CA ALA A 46 -3.67 4.93 -14.17
C ALA A 46 -2.77 5.96 -13.48
N VAL A 47 -3.11 6.34 -12.24
CA VAL A 47 -2.33 7.34 -11.49
C VAL A 47 -0.96 6.81 -11.04
N TRP A 48 -0.86 5.50 -10.79
CA TRP A 48 0.39 4.83 -10.45
C TRP A 48 1.30 4.69 -11.68
N ARG A 49 0.74 4.49 -12.88
CA ARG A 49 1.54 4.48 -14.12
C ARG A 49 2.20 5.81 -14.42
N THR A 50 1.57 6.91 -14.03
CA THR A 50 2.08 8.27 -14.27
C THR A 50 2.96 8.80 -13.14
N ALA A 51 3.06 8.07 -12.02
CA ALA A 51 3.89 8.47 -10.90
C ALA A 51 5.37 8.39 -11.31
N THR A 52 6.15 9.42 -10.97
CA THR A 52 7.60 9.34 -11.09
C THR A 52 8.12 8.31 -10.10
N ARG A 53 9.26 7.69 -10.43
CA ARG A 53 9.95 6.77 -9.53
C ARG A 53 10.20 7.42 -8.16
N ASP A 54 10.78 8.62 -8.16
CA ASP A 54 11.11 9.37 -6.96
C ASP A 54 9.86 9.72 -6.14
N GLY A 55 8.75 10.08 -6.80
CA GLY A 55 7.49 10.36 -6.12
C GLY A 55 6.89 9.13 -5.44
N ALA A 56 6.96 7.98 -6.10
CA ALA A 56 6.52 6.70 -5.54
C ALA A 56 7.43 6.22 -4.39
N ASP A 57 8.74 6.43 -4.50
CA ASP A 57 9.71 6.11 -3.45
C ASP A 57 9.51 7.01 -2.23
N ALA A 58 9.38 8.33 -2.43
CA ALA A 58 9.08 9.29 -1.37
C ALA A 58 7.75 8.97 -0.67
N PHE A 59 6.74 8.56 -1.44
CA PHE A 59 5.46 8.13 -0.88
C PHE A 59 5.59 6.87 -0.02
N ALA A 60 6.33 5.85 -0.49
CA ALA A 60 6.56 4.63 0.28
C ALA A 60 7.33 4.91 1.58
N THR A 61 8.34 5.78 1.53
CA THR A 61 9.07 6.25 2.72
C THR A 61 8.14 6.96 3.71
N GLY A 62 7.31 7.90 3.22
CA GLY A 62 6.35 8.62 4.06
C GLY A 62 5.32 7.70 4.71
N LYS A 63 4.83 6.68 3.99
CA LYS A 63 3.90 5.69 4.53
C LYS A 63 4.54 4.78 5.59
N ALA A 64 5.78 4.33 5.37
CA ALA A 64 6.50 3.54 6.37
C ALA A 64 6.73 4.34 7.66
N ALA A 65 7.12 5.61 7.55
CA ALA A 65 7.29 6.49 8.70
C ALA A 65 5.97 6.75 9.44
N MET A 66 4.89 7.04 8.71
CA MET A 66 3.55 7.25 9.28
C MET A 66 3.09 6.02 10.07
N TRP A 67 3.15 4.82 9.47
CA TRP A 67 2.70 3.61 10.14
C TRP A 67 3.58 3.22 11.32
N ALA A 68 4.89 3.42 11.23
CA ALA A 68 5.78 3.24 12.39
C ALA A 68 5.36 4.14 13.56
N GLY A 69 5.01 5.41 13.28
CA GLY A 69 4.49 6.34 14.30
C GLY A 69 3.14 5.93 14.88
N ILE A 70 2.21 5.44 14.05
CA ILE A 70 0.90 4.93 14.51
C ILE A 70 1.06 3.65 15.33
N GLY A 71 1.98 2.77 14.95
CA GLY A 71 2.17 1.48 15.59
C GLY A 71 2.71 1.58 17.01
N GLY A 72 3.60 2.54 17.28
CA GLY A 72 4.21 2.70 18.60
C GLY A 72 4.85 1.40 19.11
N ASP A 73 4.89 1.24 20.43
CA ASP A 73 5.57 0.11 21.08
C ASP A 73 4.71 -1.16 21.17
N ASP A 74 3.37 -1.02 21.24
CA ASP A 74 2.44 -2.15 21.34
C ASP A 74 1.23 -1.98 20.40
N PRO A 75 1.41 -2.20 19.09
CA PRO A 75 0.32 -2.14 18.13
C PRO A 75 -0.59 -3.35 18.23
N ASP A 76 -1.89 -3.10 18.06
CA ASP A 76 -2.87 -4.16 17.83
C ASP A 76 -2.51 -4.99 16.58
N PRO A 77 -3.05 -6.22 16.45
CA PRO A 77 -2.66 -7.12 15.37
C PRO A 77 -2.88 -6.57 13.95
N TRP A 78 -3.90 -5.73 13.74
CA TRP A 78 -4.16 -5.12 12.44
C TRP A 78 -3.14 -4.01 12.15
N THR A 79 -2.91 -3.11 13.10
CA THR A 79 -1.90 -2.05 12.95
C THR A 79 -0.50 -2.63 12.72
N ARG A 80 -0.14 -3.70 13.44
CA ARG A 80 1.13 -4.41 13.27
C ARG A 80 1.35 -4.91 11.85
N LYS A 81 0.30 -5.41 11.18
CA LYS A 81 0.37 -5.84 9.77
C LYS A 81 0.68 -4.66 8.85
N LEU A 82 0.09 -3.50 9.10
CA LEU A 82 0.31 -2.31 8.27
C LEU A 82 1.70 -1.71 8.47
N VAL A 83 2.23 -1.75 9.70
CA VAL A 83 3.63 -1.41 9.98
C VAL A 83 4.57 -2.30 9.17
N GLN A 84 4.38 -3.62 9.26
CA GLN A 84 5.25 -4.58 8.56
C GLN A 84 5.14 -4.46 7.04
N ALA A 85 3.92 -4.33 6.52
CA ALA A 85 3.68 -4.25 5.09
C ALA A 85 4.23 -2.96 4.47
N SER A 86 4.07 -1.81 5.14
CA SER A 86 4.60 -0.54 4.67
C SER A 86 6.12 -0.50 4.71
N ALA A 87 6.75 -1.08 5.76
CA ALA A 87 8.19 -1.24 5.84
C ALA A 87 8.72 -2.16 4.72
N ALA A 88 8.11 -3.32 4.51
CA ALA A 88 8.52 -4.26 3.47
C ALA A 88 8.42 -3.65 2.07
N TRP A 89 7.38 -2.85 1.82
CA TRP A 89 7.22 -2.14 0.56
C TRP A 89 8.29 -1.06 0.36
N HIS A 90 8.56 -0.25 1.38
CA HIS A 90 9.62 0.75 1.37
C HIS A 90 10.98 0.12 1.08
N THR A 91 11.35 -0.95 1.78
CA THR A 91 12.59 -1.69 1.53
C THR A 91 12.66 -2.19 0.09
N TYR A 92 11.60 -2.82 -0.42
CA TYR A 92 11.57 -3.28 -1.81
C TYR A 92 11.87 -2.16 -2.82
N ARG A 93 11.24 -0.99 -2.64
CA ARG A 93 11.39 0.14 -3.56
C ARG A 93 12.77 0.78 -3.49
N VAL A 94 13.31 0.97 -2.28
CA VAL A 94 14.65 1.57 -2.09
C VAL A 94 15.76 0.59 -2.52
N SER A 95 15.60 -0.71 -2.29
CA SER A 95 16.57 -1.72 -2.75
C SER A 95 16.53 -1.94 -4.26
N ALA A 96 15.38 -1.72 -4.92
CA ALA A 96 15.29 -1.75 -6.38
C ALA A 96 15.92 -0.51 -7.05
N ALA A 97 16.28 0.53 -6.27
CA ALA A 97 16.96 1.75 -6.72
C ALA A 97 18.49 1.65 -6.81
N SER A 98 19.06 0.49 -6.48
CA SER A 98 20.48 0.17 -6.65
C SER A 98 20.76 -0.57 -7.95
#